data_AF-G2W8G6-F1
#
_entry.id   AF-G2W8G6-F1
#
_cell.length_a   1.000
_cell.length_b   1.000
_cell.length_c   1.000
_cell.angle_alpha   90.00
_cell.angle_beta   90.00
_cell.angle_gamma   90.00
#
_symmetry.space_group_name_H-M   'P 1'
#
loop_
_entity.id
_entity.type
_entity.pdbx_description
1 polymer ?
#
loop_
_entity_poly.entity_id
_entity_poly.type
_entity_poly.pdbx_seq_one_letter_code
_entity_poly.pdbx_strand_id
1 'polypeptide(L)'
;PLLTDPEKFGVSSGISFDVVIPSLPGFGFSDYPAGGSINNDTISDIWLELMKNKLGYDRFLAAGGDIGSGVTRYLGFKYPQNLIGIHLTDVGIIRDLLNQSQLQSFSSEEQEYCKIASDWLDKEAGYMKIQSTKPQTLAFGLTDSPVGLAAWILEKFHSWRDLQTNLPLDDIITNIMIYWFGENIYTATRVYYENSHFLNPIGTIEVPTGICLFPKDILLPPRKWVEAHFNVVHWGNVKKGGHFTSMENPEEYAADLFLFLNKLR
;
A
#
# COMPACT_ATOMS: atom_id res chain seq x y z
N PRO A 1 -6.06 -18.01 -3.92
CA PRO A 1 -6.57 -19.33 -3.45
C PRO A 1 -6.62 -19.46 -1.93
N LEU A 2 -5.54 -19.09 -1.21
CA LEU A 2 -5.47 -19.17 0.26
C LEU A 2 -6.64 -18.48 0.98
N LEU A 3 -7.14 -17.37 0.44
CA LEU A 3 -8.26 -16.61 1.02
C LEU A 3 -9.64 -17.11 0.57
N THR A 4 -9.78 -17.50 -0.69
CA THR A 4 -11.08 -17.88 -1.29
C THR A 4 -11.45 -19.34 -1.03
N ASP A 5 -10.47 -20.21 -0.78
CA ASP A 5 -10.65 -21.65 -0.56
C ASP A 5 -9.70 -22.16 0.55
N PRO A 6 -9.81 -21.62 1.77
CA PRO A 6 -8.82 -21.83 2.83
C PRO A 6 -8.69 -23.30 3.26
N GLU A 7 -9.79 -24.06 3.25
CA GLU A 7 -9.79 -25.47 3.66
C GLU A 7 -8.89 -26.34 2.76
N LYS A 8 -8.91 -26.11 1.43
CA LYS A 8 -8.01 -26.84 0.51
C LYS A 8 -6.54 -26.55 0.74
N PHE A 9 -6.23 -25.44 1.39
CA PHE A 9 -4.86 -25.02 1.71
C PHE A 9 -4.54 -25.16 3.21
N GLY A 10 -5.32 -25.96 3.94
CA GLY A 10 -5.03 -26.33 5.32
C GLY A 10 -5.34 -25.24 6.35
N VAL A 11 -6.06 -24.18 5.97
CA VAL A 11 -6.52 -23.13 6.88
C VAL A 11 -7.94 -23.47 7.34
N SER A 12 -8.06 -23.94 8.59
CA SER A 12 -9.36 -24.21 9.21
C SER A 12 -9.91 -22.94 9.86
N SER A 13 -10.62 -22.12 9.06
CA SER A 13 -11.24 -20.86 9.50
C SER A 13 -12.77 -20.94 9.61
N GLY A 14 -13.40 -21.85 8.86
CA GLY A 14 -14.85 -21.88 8.64
C GLY A 14 -15.39 -20.65 7.88
N ILE A 15 -14.53 -19.79 7.32
CA ILE A 15 -14.92 -18.74 6.38
C ILE A 15 -13.90 -18.57 5.26
N SER A 16 -14.43 -18.31 4.06
CA SER A 16 -13.69 -17.86 2.89
C SER A 16 -13.98 -16.39 2.62
N PHE A 17 -13.07 -15.75 1.88
CA PHE A 17 -13.27 -14.38 1.40
C PHE A 17 -13.78 -14.38 -0.04
N ASP A 18 -14.73 -13.52 -0.34
CA ASP A 18 -14.85 -12.94 -1.68
C ASP A 18 -13.76 -11.88 -1.83
N VAL A 19 -12.90 -12.03 -2.84
CA VAL A 19 -11.70 -11.20 -3.00
C VAL A 19 -11.83 -10.33 -4.24
N VAL A 20 -11.85 -9.01 -4.04
CA VAL A 20 -11.88 -7.99 -5.09
C VAL A 20 -10.53 -7.30 -5.15
N ILE A 21 -9.84 -7.38 -6.30
CA ILE A 21 -8.48 -6.83 -6.49
C ILE A 21 -8.50 -5.84 -7.66
N PRO A 22 -8.95 -4.59 -7.43
CA PRO A 22 -9.04 -3.60 -8.50
C PRO A 22 -7.65 -3.08 -8.86
N SER A 23 -7.37 -2.91 -10.16
CA SER A 23 -6.26 -2.05 -10.58
C SER A 23 -6.62 -0.59 -10.26
N LEU A 24 -5.71 0.16 -9.63
CA LEU A 24 -5.92 1.58 -9.36
C LEU A 24 -6.15 2.34 -10.68
N PRO A 25 -6.94 3.43 -10.71
CA PRO A 25 -7.13 4.20 -11.93
C PRO A 25 -5.79 4.69 -12.49
N GLY A 26 -5.51 4.38 -13.76
CA GLY A 26 -4.22 4.67 -14.40
C GLY A 26 -3.11 3.65 -14.12
N PHE A 27 -3.41 2.53 -13.47
CA PHE A 27 -2.49 1.41 -13.25
C PHE A 27 -3.05 0.15 -13.90
N GLY A 28 -2.15 -0.75 -14.32
CA GLY A 28 -2.52 -2.07 -14.80
C GLY A 28 -3.56 -2.03 -15.92
N PHE A 29 -4.71 -2.62 -15.67
CA PHE A 29 -5.79 -2.72 -16.65
C PHE A 29 -6.90 -1.67 -16.47
N SER A 30 -6.68 -0.66 -15.62
CA SER A 30 -7.63 0.43 -15.38
C SER A 30 -7.22 1.70 -16.12
N ASP A 31 -8.14 2.25 -16.90
CA ASP A 31 -7.96 3.56 -17.55
C ASP A 31 -7.76 4.68 -16.53
N TYR A 32 -7.11 5.76 -16.97
CA TYR A 32 -7.05 7.01 -16.21
C TYR A 32 -8.27 7.90 -16.56
N PRO A 33 -9.09 8.30 -15.58
CA PRO A 33 -10.29 9.11 -15.83
C PRO A 33 -10.00 10.42 -16.58
N ALA A 34 -10.80 10.70 -17.61
CA ALA A 34 -10.66 11.93 -18.38
C ALA A 34 -11.00 13.17 -17.53
N GLY A 35 -10.04 14.09 -17.39
CA GLY A 35 -10.26 15.43 -16.81
C GLY A 35 -10.22 15.53 -15.28
N GLY A 36 -9.85 14.47 -14.56
CA GLY A 36 -9.79 14.46 -13.09
C GLY A 36 -8.38 14.33 -12.52
N SER A 37 -8.12 15.05 -11.43
CA SER A 37 -7.05 14.73 -10.49
C SER A 37 -7.42 13.43 -9.77
N ILE A 38 -6.52 12.44 -9.78
CA ILE A 38 -6.73 11.16 -9.09
C ILE A 38 -5.67 11.00 -8.01
N ASN A 39 -6.13 11.04 -6.77
CA ASN A 39 -5.32 10.86 -5.57
C ASN A 39 -5.97 9.79 -4.67
N ASN A 40 -5.34 9.46 -3.55
CA ASN A 40 -5.83 8.42 -2.65
C ASN A 40 -7.26 8.67 -2.14
N ASP A 41 -7.63 9.95 -1.93
CA ASP A 41 -8.96 10.35 -1.49
C ASP A 41 -10.02 10.02 -2.55
N THR A 42 -9.82 10.45 -3.80
CA THR A 42 -10.74 10.16 -4.90
C THR A 42 -10.83 8.67 -5.22
N ILE A 43 -9.71 7.92 -5.14
CA ILE A 43 -9.75 6.47 -5.36
C ILE A 43 -10.58 5.77 -4.27
N SER A 44 -10.56 6.27 -3.03
CA SER A 44 -11.38 5.69 -1.95
C SER A 44 -12.88 5.78 -2.27
N ASP A 45 -13.32 6.85 -2.94
CA ASP A 45 -14.72 7.01 -3.37
C ASP A 45 -15.08 6.03 -4.48
N ILE A 46 -14.15 5.82 -5.42
CA ILE A 46 -14.30 4.83 -6.51
C ILE A 46 -14.40 3.41 -5.93
N TRP A 47 -13.57 3.08 -4.94
CA TRP A 47 -13.62 1.76 -4.27
C TRP A 47 -14.92 1.57 -3.49
N LEU A 48 -15.42 2.59 -2.79
CA LEU A 48 -16.73 2.51 -2.14
C LEU A 48 -17.86 2.28 -3.15
N GLU A 49 -17.89 3.04 -4.24
CA GLU A 49 -18.89 2.89 -5.32
C GLU A 49 -18.85 1.48 -5.91
N LEU A 50 -17.65 0.97 -6.21
CA LEU A 50 -17.45 -0.39 -6.71
C LEU A 50 -18.03 -1.42 -5.74
N MET A 51 -17.59 -1.40 -4.48
CA MET A 51 -17.97 -2.41 -3.50
C MET A 51 -19.46 -2.36 -3.18
N LYS A 52 -20.00 -1.18 -2.90
CA LYS A 52 -21.38 -1.03 -2.46
C LYS A 52 -22.38 -1.08 -3.60
N ASN A 53 -22.20 -0.24 -4.62
CA ASN A 53 -23.24 0.00 -5.62
C ASN A 53 -23.10 -0.88 -6.86
N LYS A 54 -21.90 -1.40 -7.17
CA LYS A 54 -21.70 -2.31 -8.31
C LYS A 54 -21.68 -3.78 -7.89
N LEU A 55 -21.09 -4.10 -6.74
CA LEU A 55 -20.94 -5.48 -6.27
C LEU A 55 -21.90 -5.87 -5.14
N GLY A 56 -22.55 -4.90 -4.48
CA GLY A 56 -23.57 -5.17 -3.46
C GLY A 56 -23.03 -5.50 -2.06
N TYR A 57 -21.76 -5.20 -1.79
CA TYR A 57 -21.16 -5.37 -0.46
C TYR A 57 -21.34 -4.11 0.39
N ASP A 58 -22.38 -4.09 1.23
CA ASP A 58 -22.68 -2.94 2.12
C ASP A 58 -21.62 -2.71 3.21
N ARG A 59 -21.03 -3.79 3.72
CA ARG A 59 -19.90 -3.79 4.64
C ARG A 59 -18.85 -4.78 4.19
N PHE A 60 -17.59 -4.36 4.15
CA PHE A 60 -16.47 -5.18 3.69
C PHE A 60 -15.18 -4.89 4.46
N LEU A 61 -14.18 -5.75 4.34
CA LEU A 61 -12.82 -5.47 4.78
C LEU A 61 -12.07 -4.79 3.64
N ALA A 62 -11.23 -3.81 3.97
CA ALA A 62 -10.29 -3.24 3.02
C ALA A 62 -8.86 -3.53 3.47
N ALA A 63 -8.02 -3.97 2.54
CA ALA A 63 -6.63 -4.27 2.82
C ALA A 63 -5.72 -3.59 1.80
N GLY A 64 -4.54 -3.13 2.23
CA GLY A 64 -3.63 -2.44 1.33
C GLY A 64 -2.24 -2.16 1.89
N GLY A 65 -1.28 -2.15 0.97
CA GLY A 65 0.08 -1.65 1.13
C GLY A 65 0.36 -0.51 0.14
N ASP A 66 1.42 0.27 0.36
CA ASP A 66 1.87 1.38 -0.47
C ASP A 66 0.73 2.38 -0.81
N ILE A 67 0.53 2.75 -2.08
CA ILE A 67 -0.60 3.59 -2.50
C ILE A 67 -1.94 2.98 -2.03
N GLY A 68 -2.06 1.65 -2.04
CA GLY A 68 -3.23 0.93 -1.55
C GLY A 68 -3.47 1.08 -0.04
N SER A 69 -2.41 1.19 0.78
CA SER A 69 -2.54 1.51 2.22
C SER A 69 -3.08 2.93 2.37
N GLY A 70 -2.58 3.86 1.54
CA GLY A 70 -3.09 5.21 1.41
C GLY A 70 -4.58 5.25 1.13
N VAL A 71 -5.04 4.62 0.04
CA VAL A 71 -6.47 4.54 -0.33
C VAL A 71 -7.31 3.93 0.79
N THR A 72 -6.83 2.82 1.38
CA THR A 72 -7.52 2.11 2.48
C THR A 72 -7.72 3.00 3.71
N ARG A 73 -6.73 3.85 4.02
CA ARG A 73 -6.82 4.83 5.11
C ARG A 73 -7.87 5.91 4.86
N TYR A 74 -7.97 6.45 3.64
CA TYR A 74 -9.04 7.39 3.28
C TYR A 74 -10.41 6.72 3.36
N LEU A 75 -10.52 5.47 2.91
CA LEU A 75 -11.75 4.70 3.03
C LEU A 75 -12.15 4.51 4.51
N GLY A 76 -11.18 4.15 5.36
CA GLY A 76 -11.33 4.04 6.81
C GLY A 76 -11.80 5.33 7.50
N PHE A 77 -11.26 6.46 7.07
CA PHE A 77 -11.59 7.77 7.62
C PHE A 77 -12.96 8.28 7.14
N LYS A 78 -13.25 8.18 5.84
CA LYS A 78 -14.47 8.77 5.24
C LYS A 78 -15.71 7.90 5.43
N TYR A 79 -15.54 6.59 5.41
CA TYR A 79 -16.66 5.63 5.33
C TYR A 79 -16.59 4.54 6.40
N PRO A 80 -16.41 4.89 7.70
CA PRO A 80 -16.23 3.89 8.75
C PRO A 80 -17.40 2.93 8.89
N GLN A 81 -18.63 3.38 8.58
CA GLN A 81 -19.83 2.54 8.66
C GLN A 81 -19.89 1.44 7.59
N ASN A 82 -19.17 1.61 6.47
CA ASN A 82 -19.10 0.64 5.38
C ASN A 82 -17.97 -0.37 5.54
N LEU A 83 -17.22 -0.31 6.64
CA LEU A 83 -16.09 -1.18 6.88
C LEU A 83 -16.34 -2.10 8.07
N ILE A 84 -15.93 -3.35 7.92
CA ILE A 84 -15.80 -4.31 9.02
C ILE A 84 -14.49 -4.03 9.78
N GLY A 85 -13.45 -3.66 9.03
CA GLY A 85 -12.09 -3.42 9.51
C GLY A 85 -11.18 -3.05 8.34
N ILE A 86 -10.00 -2.51 8.64
CA ILE A 86 -8.93 -2.32 7.66
C ILE A 86 -7.68 -3.12 8.03
N HIS A 87 -6.97 -3.66 7.05
CA HIS A 87 -5.73 -4.41 7.24
C HIS A 87 -4.59 -3.75 6.43
N LEU A 88 -3.58 -3.25 7.12
CA LEU A 88 -2.53 -2.46 6.52
C LEU A 88 -1.17 -3.15 6.68
N THR A 89 -0.38 -3.14 5.62
CA THR A 89 1.01 -3.64 5.66
C THR A 89 2.03 -2.55 5.92
N ASP A 90 1.63 -1.29 5.79
CA ASP A 90 2.37 -0.09 6.14
C ASP A 90 1.38 1.05 6.49
N VAL A 91 1.89 2.18 6.99
CA VAL A 91 1.09 3.40 7.23
C VAL A 91 1.60 4.59 6.45
N GLY A 92 2.35 4.34 5.37
CA GLY A 92 3.07 5.34 4.60
C GLY A 92 4.14 6.10 5.39
N ILE A 93 4.71 7.13 4.76
CA ILE A 93 5.70 8.01 5.38
C ILE A 93 5.00 8.93 6.38
N ILE A 94 5.40 8.87 7.65
CA ILE A 94 4.85 9.70 8.72
C ILE A 94 5.52 11.08 8.69
N ARG A 95 4.92 11.99 7.93
CA ARG A 95 5.49 13.33 7.67
C ARG A 95 5.67 14.17 8.93
N ASP A 96 4.79 14.02 9.91
CA ASP A 96 4.88 14.75 11.18
C ASP A 96 6.15 14.41 11.96
N LEU A 97 6.64 13.17 11.84
CA LEU A 97 7.87 12.70 12.45
C LEU A 97 9.14 13.07 11.65
N LEU A 98 9.00 13.71 10.49
CA LEU A 98 10.15 14.23 9.72
C LEU A 98 10.57 15.64 10.13
N ASN A 99 9.78 16.29 11.01
CA ASN A 99 10.09 17.64 11.47
C ASN A 99 11.21 17.62 12.52
N GLN A 100 12.46 17.81 12.08
CA GLN A 100 13.63 17.83 12.96
C GLN A 100 13.56 18.89 14.07
N SER A 101 12.79 19.97 13.91
CA SER A 101 12.63 20.97 14.96
C SER A 101 11.89 20.46 16.19
N GLN A 102 11.13 19.36 16.05
CA GLN A 102 10.36 18.73 17.12
C GLN A 102 11.04 17.48 17.69
N LEU A 103 12.25 17.14 17.24
CA LEU A 103 12.93 15.89 17.59
C LEU A 103 13.02 15.66 19.11
N GLN A 104 13.23 16.72 19.90
CA GLN A 104 13.32 16.63 21.37
C GLN A 104 11.99 16.28 22.05
N SER A 105 10.86 16.51 21.39
CA SER A 105 9.52 16.13 21.89
C SER A 105 9.10 14.71 21.53
N PHE A 106 9.82 14.07 20.60
CA PHE A 106 9.54 12.71 20.15
C PHE A 106 10.05 11.68 21.15
N SER A 107 9.33 10.57 21.28
CA SER A 107 9.80 9.37 21.98
C SER A 107 11.03 8.75 21.28
N SER A 108 11.72 7.84 21.96
CA SER A 108 12.89 7.16 21.38
C SER A 108 12.58 6.41 20.08
N GLU A 109 11.40 5.79 19.96
CA GLU A 109 10.97 5.08 18.75
C GLU A 109 10.73 6.05 17.59
N GLU A 110 10.13 7.21 17.88
CA GLU A 110 9.85 8.25 16.89
C GLU A 110 11.13 8.98 16.44
N GLN A 111 12.09 9.20 17.34
CA GLN A 111 13.41 9.75 16.99
C GLN A 111 14.19 8.80 16.06
N GLU A 112 14.16 7.50 16.34
CA GLU A 112 14.80 6.51 15.48
C GLU A 112 14.12 6.44 14.10
N TYR A 113 12.79 6.46 14.06
CA TYR A 113 12.05 6.57 12.80
C TYR A 113 12.43 7.83 12.02
N CYS A 114 12.46 9.00 12.67
CA CYS A 114 12.86 10.26 12.03
C CYS A 114 14.22 10.14 11.35
N LYS A 115 15.20 9.53 12.03
CA LYS A 115 16.55 9.31 11.51
C LYS A 115 16.54 8.35 10.31
N ILE A 116 15.91 7.19 10.43
CA ILE A 116 15.84 6.18 9.36
C ILE A 116 15.11 6.75 8.14
N ALA A 117 13.97 7.41 8.35
CA ALA A 117 13.17 7.99 7.28
C ALA A 117 13.89 9.16 6.58
N SER A 118 14.65 9.98 7.31
CA SER A 118 15.47 11.03 6.70
C SER A 118 16.57 10.45 5.81
N ASP A 119 17.29 9.44 6.31
CA ASP A 119 18.34 8.75 5.53
C ASP A 119 17.78 8.07 4.27
N TRP A 120 16.61 7.45 4.39
CA TRP A 120 15.91 6.86 3.25
C TRP A 120 15.45 7.93 2.24
N LEU A 121 14.91 9.06 2.70
CA LEU A 121 14.50 10.16 1.82
C LEU A 121 15.69 10.72 1.03
N ASP A 122 16.87 10.81 1.64
CA ASP A 122 18.07 11.32 0.98
C ASP A 122 18.62 10.34 -0.07
N LYS A 123 18.52 9.03 0.17
CA LYS A 123 19.14 7.99 -0.68
C LYS A 123 18.20 7.38 -1.72
N GLU A 124 16.95 7.14 -1.35
CA GLU A 124 16.05 6.24 -2.08
C GLU A 124 14.85 6.98 -2.71
N ALA A 125 14.48 8.15 -2.21
CA ALA A 125 13.26 8.86 -2.63
C ALA A 125 13.37 9.63 -3.96
N GLY A 126 14.45 9.45 -4.72
CA GLY A 126 14.64 10.11 -6.02
C GLY A 126 13.49 9.86 -6.98
N TYR A 127 13.02 8.61 -7.08
CA TYR A 127 11.88 8.22 -7.91
C TYR A 127 10.60 8.98 -7.52
N MET A 128 10.32 9.05 -6.21
CA MET A 128 9.16 9.75 -5.67
C MET A 128 9.25 11.25 -5.94
N LYS A 129 10.45 11.84 -5.81
CA LYS A 129 10.65 13.27 -6.03
C LYS A 129 10.43 13.69 -7.49
N ILE A 130 10.90 12.91 -8.45
CA ILE A 130 10.66 13.24 -9.86
C ILE A 130 9.20 12.98 -10.25
N GLN A 131 8.59 11.90 -9.78
CA GLN A 131 7.18 11.58 -10.07
C GLN A 131 6.22 12.58 -9.42
N SER A 132 6.54 13.08 -8.23
CA SER A 132 5.75 14.11 -7.56
C SER A 132 5.85 15.49 -8.20
N THR A 133 6.83 15.77 -9.06
CA THR A 133 7.04 17.14 -9.58
C THR A 133 6.92 17.24 -11.10
N LYS A 134 7.47 16.28 -11.84
CA LYS A 134 7.52 16.27 -13.31
C LYS A 134 7.19 14.87 -13.86
N PRO A 135 6.05 14.25 -13.49
CA PRO A 135 5.71 12.88 -13.91
C PRO A 135 5.64 12.76 -15.43
N GLN A 136 5.09 13.77 -16.12
CA GLN A 136 4.97 13.76 -17.58
C GLN A 136 6.34 13.74 -18.29
N THR A 137 7.33 14.46 -17.76
CA THR A 137 8.67 14.48 -18.35
C THR A 137 9.36 13.12 -18.22
N LEU A 138 9.27 12.51 -17.04
CA LEU A 138 9.78 11.16 -16.79
C LEU A 138 9.11 10.13 -17.72
N ALA A 139 7.79 10.24 -17.89
CA ALA A 139 6.99 9.26 -18.61
C ALA A 139 7.43 9.05 -20.07
N PHE A 140 7.90 10.10 -20.76
CA PHE A 140 8.39 9.94 -22.13
C PHE A 140 9.54 8.92 -22.22
N GLY A 141 10.52 9.02 -21.31
CA GLY A 141 11.66 8.09 -21.29
C GLY A 141 11.26 6.66 -20.89
N LEU A 142 10.34 6.52 -19.94
CA LEU A 142 9.86 5.21 -19.49
C LEU A 142 8.93 4.53 -20.49
N THR A 143 8.21 5.29 -21.31
CA THR A 143 7.30 4.75 -22.33
C THR A 143 8.04 4.36 -23.60
N ASP A 144 9.09 5.10 -23.96
CA ASP A 144 9.87 4.85 -25.19
C ASP A 144 10.86 3.68 -25.05
N SER A 145 11.38 3.44 -23.84
CA SER A 145 12.44 2.46 -23.60
C SER A 145 11.98 1.31 -22.69
N PRO A 146 11.84 0.07 -23.19
CA PRO A 146 11.49 -1.08 -22.34
C PRO A 146 12.62 -1.40 -21.34
N VAL A 147 13.88 -1.14 -21.70
CA VAL A 147 15.01 -1.28 -20.77
C VAL A 147 14.97 -0.20 -19.69
N GLY A 148 14.60 1.04 -20.06
CA GLY A 148 14.42 2.13 -19.11
C GLY A 148 13.31 1.85 -18.10
N LEU A 149 12.14 1.39 -18.58
CA LEU A 149 11.03 0.96 -17.73
C LEU A 149 11.42 -0.20 -16.81
N ALA A 150 12.03 -1.24 -17.38
CA ALA A 150 12.45 -2.40 -16.61
C ALA A 150 13.43 -2.00 -15.50
N ALA A 151 14.45 -1.20 -15.81
CA ALA A 151 15.42 -0.73 -14.81
C ALA A 151 14.74 0.10 -13.69
N TRP A 152 13.78 0.96 -14.05
CA TRP A 152 13.04 1.80 -13.10
C TRP A 152 12.26 0.98 -12.07
N ILE A 153 11.65 -0.13 -12.50
CA ILE A 153 10.84 -1.01 -11.65
C ILE A 153 11.72 -2.06 -10.93
N LEU A 154 12.68 -2.67 -11.64
CA LEU A 154 13.55 -3.73 -11.10
C LEU A 154 14.37 -3.25 -9.91
N GLU A 155 14.82 -2.00 -9.92
CA GLU A 155 15.56 -1.44 -8.79
C GLU A 155 14.70 -1.48 -7.51
N LYS A 156 13.40 -1.18 -7.60
CA LYS A 156 12.50 -1.26 -6.43
C LYS A 156 12.29 -2.69 -5.96
N PHE A 157 12.13 -3.63 -6.87
CA PHE A 157 12.12 -5.06 -6.52
C PHE A 157 13.43 -5.49 -5.86
N HIS A 158 14.58 -4.96 -6.26
CA HIS A 158 15.85 -5.29 -5.64
C HIS A 158 15.99 -4.69 -4.23
N SER A 159 15.67 -3.40 -4.09
CA SER A 159 15.92 -2.62 -2.89
C SER A 159 14.87 -2.83 -1.79
N TRP A 160 13.62 -3.12 -2.16
CA TRP A 160 12.50 -3.16 -1.19
C TRP A 160 12.01 -4.58 -0.83
N ARG A 161 12.49 -5.62 -1.54
CA ARG A 161 12.16 -7.00 -1.19
C ARG A 161 13.10 -7.55 -0.11
N ASP A 162 12.62 -8.54 0.62
CA ASP A 162 13.49 -9.42 1.38
C ASP A 162 14.20 -10.41 0.45
N LEU A 163 15.52 -10.28 0.28
CA LEU A 163 16.31 -11.17 -0.58
C LEU A 163 16.33 -12.63 -0.10
N GLN A 164 15.82 -12.93 1.09
CA GLN A 164 15.65 -14.29 1.59
C GLN A 164 14.33 -14.93 1.12
N THR A 165 13.39 -14.15 0.58
CA THR A 165 12.17 -14.69 0.00
C THR A 165 12.43 -15.14 -1.44
N ASN A 166 11.64 -16.12 -1.88
CA ASN A 166 11.71 -16.59 -3.25
C ASN A 166 10.64 -15.89 -4.07
N LEU A 167 11.01 -14.76 -4.67
CA LEU A 167 10.19 -14.06 -5.64
C LEU A 167 10.65 -14.41 -7.07
N PRO A 168 9.89 -15.23 -7.82
CA PRO A 168 10.28 -15.64 -9.16
C PRO A 168 10.51 -14.45 -10.10
N LEU A 169 11.55 -14.54 -10.93
CA LEU A 169 11.86 -13.52 -11.92
C LEU A 169 10.70 -13.34 -12.92
N ASP A 170 10.01 -14.41 -13.28
CA ASP A 170 8.87 -14.36 -14.19
C ASP A 170 7.70 -13.53 -13.62
N ASP A 171 7.49 -13.52 -12.30
CA ASP A 171 6.46 -12.70 -11.67
C ASP A 171 6.84 -11.21 -11.71
N ILE A 172 8.12 -10.91 -11.51
CA ILE A 172 8.66 -9.54 -11.63
C ILE A 172 8.56 -9.05 -13.09
N ILE A 173 8.97 -9.88 -14.05
CA ILE A 173 8.83 -9.58 -15.48
C ILE A 173 7.37 -9.39 -15.84
N THR A 174 6.47 -10.23 -15.35
CA THR A 174 5.02 -10.09 -15.58
C THR A 174 4.51 -8.75 -15.08
N ASN A 175 4.92 -8.31 -13.88
CA ASN A 175 4.61 -6.97 -13.38
C ASN A 175 5.08 -5.86 -14.34
N ILE A 176 6.34 -5.93 -14.80
CA ILE A 176 6.89 -4.97 -15.77
C ILE A 176 6.13 -4.99 -17.09
N MET A 177 5.75 -6.17 -17.58
CA MET A 177 5.01 -6.33 -18.83
C MET A 177 3.60 -5.74 -18.74
N ILE A 178 2.97 -5.73 -17.56
CA ILE A 178 1.69 -5.04 -17.33
C ILE A 178 1.85 -3.52 -17.54
N TYR A 179 2.96 -2.93 -17.10
CA TYR A 179 3.23 -1.51 -17.36
C TYR A 179 3.58 -1.25 -18.84
N TRP A 180 4.39 -2.13 -19.44
CA TRP A 180 4.84 -1.99 -20.81
C TRP A 180 3.69 -2.10 -21.81
N PHE A 181 2.96 -3.23 -21.80
CA PHE A 181 1.86 -3.46 -22.75
C PHE A 181 0.60 -2.67 -22.42
N GLY A 182 0.41 -2.30 -21.15
CA GLY A 182 -0.69 -1.43 -20.75
C GLY A 182 -0.45 0.05 -21.07
N GLU A 183 0.77 0.41 -21.50
CA GLU A 183 1.19 1.80 -21.77
C GLU A 183 0.82 2.76 -20.62
N ASN A 184 0.81 2.28 -19.38
CA ASN A 184 0.19 2.99 -18.24
C ASN A 184 1.23 3.59 -17.28
N ILE A 185 2.53 3.54 -17.59
CA ILE A 185 3.54 4.16 -16.73
C ILE A 185 3.38 5.69 -16.64
N TYR A 186 2.89 6.33 -17.72
CA TYR A 186 2.64 7.77 -17.72
C TYR A 186 1.48 8.17 -16.79
N THR A 187 0.48 7.32 -16.61
CA THR A 187 -0.65 7.54 -15.71
C THR A 187 -0.33 7.12 -14.28
N ALA A 188 0.35 5.98 -14.11
CA ALA A 188 0.74 5.47 -12.81
C ALA A 188 1.63 6.47 -12.05
N THR A 189 2.57 7.12 -12.73
CA THR A 189 3.45 8.12 -12.11
C THR A 189 2.72 9.39 -11.68
N ARG A 190 1.54 9.72 -12.25
CA ARG A 190 0.79 10.94 -11.92
C ARG A 190 0.24 10.91 -10.50
N VAL A 191 -0.11 9.73 -9.95
CA VAL A 191 -0.67 9.65 -8.59
C VAL A 191 0.26 10.28 -7.55
N TYR A 192 1.58 10.24 -7.77
CA TYR A 192 2.55 10.88 -6.88
C TYR A 192 2.44 12.41 -6.91
N TYR A 193 2.23 12.99 -8.08
CA TYR A 193 2.00 14.43 -8.23
C TYR A 193 0.68 14.82 -7.55
N GLU A 194 -0.38 14.07 -7.83
CA GLU A 194 -1.71 14.33 -7.28
C GLU A 194 -1.71 14.21 -5.74
N ASN A 195 -1.11 13.14 -5.21
CA ASN A 195 -0.96 12.92 -3.77
C ASN A 195 -0.08 13.98 -3.09
N SER A 196 0.87 14.60 -3.80
CA SER A 196 1.77 15.60 -3.22
C SER A 196 1.19 17.02 -3.23
N HIS A 197 0.21 17.30 -4.11
CA HIS A 197 -0.28 18.66 -4.34
C HIS A 197 -1.74 18.87 -3.94
N PHE A 198 -2.57 17.82 -3.96
CA PHE A 198 -4.02 17.96 -3.80
C PHE A 198 -4.63 17.00 -2.77
N LEU A 199 -3.80 16.27 -2.04
CA LEU A 199 -4.26 15.34 -1.02
C LEU A 199 -4.34 16.04 0.35
N ASN A 200 -5.54 16.06 0.93
CA ASN A 200 -5.78 16.68 2.23
C ASN A 200 -5.40 15.73 3.37
N PRO A 201 -4.81 16.23 4.47
CA PRO A 201 -4.52 15.37 5.63
C PRO A 201 -5.81 14.79 6.23
N ILE A 202 -5.71 13.56 6.73
CA ILE A 202 -6.80 12.86 7.45
C ILE A 202 -6.47 12.78 8.93
N GLY A 203 -7.52 12.69 9.76
CA GLY A 203 -7.40 12.51 11.20
C GLY A 203 -7.25 11.04 11.61
N THR A 204 -7.56 10.77 12.87
CA THR A 204 -7.57 9.43 13.46
C THR A 204 -8.54 8.49 12.73
N ILE A 205 -8.13 7.23 12.55
CA ILE A 205 -8.96 6.19 11.95
C ILE A 205 -9.55 5.31 13.06
N GLU A 206 -10.86 5.43 13.24
CA GLU A 206 -11.61 4.75 14.32
C GLU A 206 -12.02 3.31 13.96
N VAL A 207 -11.95 2.94 12.67
CA VAL A 207 -12.28 1.59 12.20
C VAL A 207 -11.28 0.57 12.78
N PRO A 208 -11.74 -0.61 13.25
CA PRO A 208 -10.85 -1.66 13.70
C PRO A 208 -9.74 -1.95 12.69
N THR A 209 -8.50 -1.81 13.12
CA THR A 209 -7.32 -1.84 12.25
C THR A 209 -6.41 -3.00 12.62
N GLY A 210 -6.06 -3.81 11.63
CA GLY A 210 -4.99 -4.81 11.68
C GLY A 210 -3.73 -4.27 11.02
N ILE A 211 -2.59 -4.43 11.68
CA ILE A 211 -1.29 -3.96 11.20
C ILE A 211 -0.38 -5.17 10.98
N CYS A 212 0.05 -5.43 9.75
CA CYS A 212 0.88 -6.57 9.36
C CYS A 212 2.20 -6.09 8.73
N LEU A 213 3.14 -5.64 9.56
CA LEU A 213 4.40 -5.06 9.10
C LEU A 213 5.43 -6.14 8.77
N PHE A 214 5.98 -6.10 7.55
CA PHE A 214 7.00 -7.03 7.09
C PHE A 214 8.40 -6.56 7.49
N PRO A 215 9.28 -7.43 8.02
CA PRO A 215 10.52 -7.00 8.68
C PRO A 215 11.55 -6.34 7.76
N LYS A 216 11.44 -6.50 6.44
CA LYS A 216 12.30 -5.86 5.43
C LYS A 216 11.59 -4.78 4.63
N ASP A 217 10.42 -4.31 5.08
CA ASP A 217 9.71 -3.20 4.45
C ASP A 217 10.48 -1.88 4.60
N ILE A 218 10.09 -0.88 3.81
CA ILE A 218 10.82 0.37 3.57
C ILE A 218 11.01 1.19 4.85
N LEU A 219 9.90 1.50 5.53
CA LEU A 219 9.88 2.34 6.74
C LEU A 219 8.87 1.79 7.74
N LEU A 220 9.38 1.05 8.73
CA LEU A 220 8.57 0.49 9.80
C LEU A 220 8.12 1.59 10.77
N PRO A 221 6.81 1.84 10.94
CA PRO A 221 6.34 2.92 11.80
C PRO A 221 6.53 2.59 13.30
N PRO A 222 6.75 3.60 14.16
CA PRO A 222 6.71 3.44 15.60
C PRO A 222 5.35 2.92 16.06
N ARG A 223 5.33 1.84 16.84
CA ARG A 223 4.07 1.21 17.27
C ARG A 223 3.19 2.18 18.06
N LYS A 224 3.78 2.95 18.99
CA LYS A 224 3.04 3.95 19.78
C LYS A 224 2.38 5.02 18.91
N TRP A 225 3.06 5.43 17.84
CA TRP A 225 2.49 6.39 16.90
C TRP A 225 1.28 5.79 16.19
N VAL A 226 1.38 4.54 15.72
CA VAL A 226 0.26 3.85 15.07
C VAL A 226 -0.92 3.67 16.03
N GLU A 227 -0.69 3.20 17.25
CA GLU A 227 -1.76 3.02 18.26
C GLU A 227 -2.43 4.35 18.66
N ALA A 228 -1.77 5.50 18.49
CA ALA A 228 -2.35 6.82 18.74
C ALA A 228 -3.23 7.35 17.58
N HIS A 229 -3.03 6.85 16.36
CA HIS A 229 -3.72 7.36 15.15
C HIS A 229 -4.70 6.35 14.53
N PHE A 230 -4.68 5.11 15.00
CA PHE A 230 -5.51 4.01 14.51
C PHE A 230 -6.11 3.25 15.68
N ASN A 231 -7.37 2.80 15.54
CA ASN A 231 -7.97 1.82 16.42
C ASN A 231 -7.38 0.42 16.17
N VAL A 232 -6.15 0.19 16.64
CA VAL A 232 -5.42 -1.07 16.43
C VAL A 232 -6.01 -2.18 17.30
N VAL A 233 -6.57 -3.21 16.66
CA VAL A 233 -7.12 -4.41 17.34
C VAL A 233 -6.29 -5.67 17.07
N HIS A 234 -5.40 -5.61 16.09
CA HIS A 234 -4.50 -6.69 15.72
C HIS A 234 -3.14 -6.14 15.29
N TRP A 235 -2.09 -6.72 15.84
CA TRP A 235 -0.71 -6.45 15.44
C TRP A 235 -0.06 -7.76 15.04
N GLY A 236 0.22 -7.87 13.75
CA GLY A 236 0.77 -9.03 13.08
C GLY A 236 2.18 -9.37 13.51
N ASN A 237 2.56 -10.62 13.27
CA ASN A 237 3.89 -11.14 13.59
C ASN A 237 4.41 -12.01 12.45
N VAL A 238 4.63 -11.39 11.30
CA VAL A 238 5.23 -12.03 10.13
C VAL A 238 6.76 -12.07 10.27
N LYS A 239 7.38 -13.14 9.80
CA LYS A 239 8.79 -13.46 10.09
C LYS A 239 9.75 -13.07 8.98
N LYS A 240 9.27 -12.94 7.75
CA LYS A 240 10.07 -12.67 6.54
C LYS A 240 9.22 -11.96 5.50
N GLY A 241 9.90 -11.33 4.53
CA GLY A 241 9.30 -10.53 3.47
C GLY A 241 9.59 -9.04 3.65
N GLY A 242 9.54 -8.34 2.52
CA GLY A 242 9.67 -6.89 2.44
C GLY A 242 8.39 -6.23 1.93
N HIS A 243 8.58 -5.18 1.14
CA HIS A 243 7.52 -4.29 0.69
C HIS A 243 6.49 -4.95 -0.25
N PHE A 244 6.87 -6.02 -0.95
CA PHE A 244 5.97 -6.75 -1.84
C PHE A 244 5.24 -7.89 -1.12
N THR A 245 5.14 -7.83 0.22
CA THR A 245 4.17 -8.51 1.10
C THR A 245 3.63 -9.86 0.59
N SER A 246 2.41 -9.89 0.04
CA SER A 246 1.73 -11.10 -0.45
C SER A 246 2.41 -11.75 -1.66
N MET A 247 3.21 -11.00 -2.42
CA MET A 247 4.04 -11.53 -3.50
C MET A 247 5.27 -12.27 -2.96
N GLU A 248 5.81 -11.83 -1.83
CA GLU A 248 7.02 -12.40 -1.20
C GLU A 248 6.71 -13.52 -0.20
N ASN A 249 5.60 -13.40 0.53
CA ASN A 249 5.23 -14.32 1.60
C ASN A 249 3.69 -14.46 1.70
N PRO A 250 3.05 -15.04 0.66
CA PRO A 250 1.59 -15.13 0.56
C PRO A 250 0.95 -15.89 1.73
N GLU A 251 1.60 -16.93 2.26
CA GLU A 251 1.07 -17.76 3.34
C GLU A 251 0.96 -16.98 4.65
N GLU A 252 2.02 -16.26 5.04
CA GLU A 252 1.99 -15.47 6.27
C GLU A 252 1.06 -14.26 6.14
N TYR A 253 1.00 -13.61 4.97
CA TYR A 253 0.03 -12.54 4.72
C TYR A 253 -1.41 -13.04 4.88
N ALA A 254 -1.75 -14.17 4.26
CA ALA A 254 -3.09 -14.74 4.34
C ALA A 254 -3.44 -15.19 5.78
N ALA A 255 -2.50 -15.85 6.47
CA ALA A 255 -2.68 -16.27 7.85
C ALA A 255 -2.93 -15.07 8.78
N ASP A 256 -2.18 -13.98 8.61
CA ASP A 256 -2.36 -12.75 9.37
C ASP A 256 -3.76 -12.16 9.16
N LEU A 257 -4.25 -12.11 7.92
CA LEU A 257 -5.60 -11.62 7.60
C LEU A 257 -6.69 -12.43 8.31
N PHE A 258 -6.56 -13.76 8.39
CA PHE A 258 -7.49 -14.61 9.15
C PHE A 258 -7.39 -14.37 10.67
N LEU A 259 -6.20 -14.17 11.20
CA LEU A 259 -6.00 -13.82 12.61
C LEU A 259 -6.66 -12.48 12.95
N PHE A 260 -6.47 -11.48 12.09
CA PHE A 260 -7.15 -10.19 12.20
C PHE A 260 -8.67 -10.35 12.17
N LEU A 261 -9.23 -11.09 11.20
CA LEU A 261 -10.67 -11.33 11.09
C LEU A 261 -11.23 -11.96 12.37
N ASN A 262 -10.50 -12.87 13.01
CA ASN A 262 -10.92 -13.48 14.28
C ASN A 262 -10.98 -12.49 15.45
N LYS A 263 -10.31 -11.33 15.38
CA LYS A 263 -10.42 -10.24 16.37
C LYS A 263 -11.64 -9.36 16.18
N LEU A 264 -12.27 -9.41 15.00
CA LEU A 264 -13.44 -8.60 14.65
C LEU A 264 -14.78 -9.28 14.97
N ARG A 265 -14.72 -10.49 15.53
CA ARG A 265 -15.86 -11.35 15.85
C ARG A 265 -16.22 -11.27 17.33
#